data_AF-A0A6P0WPZ2-F1
#
_entry.id   AF-A0A6P0WPZ2-F1
#
_cell.length_a   1.000
_cell.length_b   1.000
_cell.length_c   1.000
_cell.angle_alpha   90.00
_cell.angle_beta   90.00
_cell.angle_gamma   90.00
#
_symmetry.space_group_name_H-M   'P 1'
#
loop_
_entity.id
_entity.type
_entity.pdbx_description
1 polymer ?
#
loop_
_entity_poly.entity_id
_entity_poly.type
_entity_poly.pdbx_seq_one_letter_code
_entity_poly.pdbx_strand_id
1 'polypeptide(L)' 'MTNHACVAVGINRYQFLRPLSYGQADAQALQQLLVWQANLPSEQCLLLTDSSTLVANHSTYPSR' A
#
# COMPACT_ATOMS: atom_id res chain seq x y z
N MET A 1 -15.38 2.01 -21.45
CA MET A 1 -14.75 2.80 -20.37
C MET A 1 -13.95 1.83 -19.52
N THR A 2 -12.63 2.01 -19.41
CA THR A 2 -11.75 1.10 -18.66
C THR A 2 -11.66 1.60 -17.23
N ASN A 3 -12.06 0.78 -16.27
CA ASN A 3 -11.95 1.09 -14.86
C ASN A 3 -10.56 0.64 -14.40
N HIS A 4 -9.76 1.56 -13.89
CA HIS A 4 -8.42 1.25 -13.39
C HIS A 4 -8.47 1.34 -11.87
N ALA A 5 -8.01 0.29 -11.20
CA ALA A 5 -7.84 0.28 -9.75
C ALA A 5 -6.37 -0.02 -9.46
N CYS A 6 -5.81 0.67 -8.48
CA CYS A 6 -4.45 0.41 -8.03
C CYS A 6 -4.41 0.05 -6.55
N VAL A 7 -3.55 -0.92 -6.23
CA VAL A 7 -3.28 -1.34 -4.85
C VAL A 7 -1.78 -1.43 -4.70
N ALA A 8 -1.21 -0.56 -3.87
CA ALA A 8 0.19 -0.59 -3.50
C ALA A 8 0.31 -1.10 -2.05
N VAL A 9 1.10 -2.16 -1.85
CA VAL A 9 1.30 -2.77 -0.53
C VAL A 9 2.77 -2.72 -0.16
N GLY A 10 3.10 -2.11 0.97
CA GLY A 10 4.46 -1.91 1.44
C GLY A 10 4.64 -2.30 2.89
N ILE A 11 5.26 -3.45 3.12
CA ILE A 11 5.42 -4.02 4.46
C ILE A 11 6.89 -3.94 4.86
N ASN A 12 7.20 -3.26 5.97
CA ASN A 12 8.54 -3.25 6.53
C ASN A 12 8.70 -4.23 7.69
N ARG A 13 7.62 -4.55 8.41
CA ARG A 13 7.71 -5.35 9.64
C ARG A 13 6.75 -6.52 9.65
N TYR A 14 7.32 -7.72 9.57
CA TYR A 14 6.66 -8.95 10.00
C TYR A 14 7.06 -9.29 11.43
N GLN A 15 6.12 -9.78 12.22
CA GLN A 15 6.32 -10.07 13.64
C GLN A 15 7.51 -11.00 13.93
N PHE A 16 7.78 -11.94 13.02
CA PHE A 16 8.79 -12.98 13.20
C PHE A 16 10.01 -12.84 12.28
N LEU A 17 10.09 -11.77 11.49
CA LEU A 17 11.19 -11.55 10.54
C LEU A 17 11.93 -10.25 10.87
N ARG A 18 13.17 -10.16 10.39
CA ARG A 18 13.94 -8.92 10.48
C ARG A 18 13.24 -7.82 9.66
N PRO A 19 13.17 -6.57 10.17
CA PRO A 19 12.57 -5.47 9.43
C PRO A 19 13.24 -5.25 8.07
N LEU A 20 12.42 -4.99 7.06
CA LEU A 20 12.84 -4.48 5.77
C LEU A 20 12.98 -2.96 5.84
N SER A 21 13.82 -2.41 4.97
CA SER A 21 14.12 -0.97 4.97
C SER A 21 13.25 -0.15 4.02
N TYR A 22 12.66 -0.76 2.99
CA TYR A 22 12.13 -0.01 1.84
C TYR A 22 10.71 -0.38 1.42
N GLY A 23 10.11 -1.46 1.92
CA GLY A 23 8.76 -1.90 1.49
C GLY A 23 7.71 -0.79 1.55
N GLN A 24 7.62 -0.05 2.66
CA GLN A 24 6.70 1.08 2.79
C GLN A 24 7.04 2.24 1.82
N ALA A 25 8.31 2.61 1.73
CA ALA A 25 8.76 3.73 0.90
C ALA A 25 8.52 3.45 -0.59
N ASP A 26 8.79 2.22 -1.02
CA ASP A 26 8.58 1.76 -2.39
C ASP A 26 7.09 1.76 -2.75
N ALA A 27 6.23 1.28 -1.86
CA ALA A 27 4.78 1.31 -2.08
C ALA A 27 4.23 2.74 -2.17
N GLN A 28 4.72 3.64 -1.33
CA GLN A 28 4.37 5.06 -1.39
C GLN A 28 4.82 5.70 -2.70
N ALA A 29 6.06 5.44 -3.15
CA ALA A 29 6.58 5.95 -4.41
C ALA A 29 5.80 5.41 -5.62
N LEU A 30 5.44 4.12 -5.61
CA LEU A 30 4.61 3.51 -6.65
C LEU A 30 3.21 4.14 -6.70
N GLN A 31 2.56 4.33 -5.55
CA GLN A 31 1.24 4.96 -5.50
C GLN A 31 1.29 6.41 -6.01
N GLN A 32 2.30 7.18 -5.61
CA GLN A 32 2.53 8.53 -6.12
C GLN A 32 2.76 8.56 -7.62
N LEU A 33 3.56 7.63 -8.16
CA LEU A 33 3.78 7.49 -9.59
C LEU A 33 2.46 7.24 -10.33
N LEU A 34 1.63 6.34 -9.83
CA LEU A 34 0.36 5.99 -10.46
C LEU A 34 -0.64 7.16 -10.41
N VAL A 35 -0.77 7.82 -9.27
CA VAL A 35 -1.69 8.95 -9.11
C VAL A 35 -1.22 10.16 -9.93
N TRP A 36 0.07 10.51 -9.89
CA TRP A 36 0.57 11.75 -10.49
C TRP A 36 1.02 11.60 -11.93
N GLN A 37 1.72 10.52 -12.29
CA GLN A 37 2.26 10.34 -13.64
C GLN A 37 1.28 9.63 -14.56
N ALA A 38 0.55 8.63 -14.04
CA ALA A 38 -0.47 7.91 -14.81
C ALA A 38 -1.88 8.52 -14.67
N ASN A 39 -2.01 9.63 -13.93
CA ASN A 39 -3.25 10.40 -13.77
C ASN A 39 -4.44 9.56 -13.27
N LEU A 40 -4.14 8.55 -12.45
CA LEU A 40 -5.15 7.70 -11.82
C LEU A 40 -5.84 8.45 -10.68
N PRO A 41 -7.18 8.36 -10.56
CA PRO A 41 -7.88 8.94 -9.42
C PRO A 41 -7.36 8.35 -8.10
N SER A 42 -6.99 9.21 -7.16
CA SER A 42 -6.50 8.79 -5.84
C SER A 42 -7.50 7.90 -5.10
N GLU A 43 -8.81 8.13 -5.28
CA GLU A 43 -9.90 7.33 -4.74
C GLU A 43 -9.93 5.88 -5.27
N GLN A 44 -9.32 5.66 -6.45
CA GLN A 44 -9.19 4.33 -7.07
C GLN A 44 -7.84 3.68 -6.74
N CYS A 45 -7.03 4.32 -5.88
CA CYS A 45 -5.67 3.92 -5.56
C CYS A 45 -5.49 3.70 -4.05
N LEU A 46 -5.58 2.43 -3.64
CA LEU A 46 -5.39 2.01 -2.25
C LEU A 46 -3.90 1.86 -1.93
N LEU A 47 -3.48 2.42 -0.80
CA LEU A 47 -2.14 2.24 -0.23
C LEU A 47 -2.25 1.51 1.12
N LEU A 48 -1.60 0.36 1.23
CA LEU A 48 -1.49 -0.42 2.45
C LEU A 48 -0.04 -0.49 2.91
N THR A 49 0.22 -0.14 4.17
CA THR A 49 1.55 -0.09 4.78
C THR A 49 1.49 -0.59 6.21
N ASP A 50 2.65 -0.73 6.87
CA ASP A 50 2.72 -1.12 8.30
C ASP A 50 1.89 -0.24 9.23
N SER A 51 1.69 1.04 8.88
CA SER A 51 0.89 1.99 9.65
C SER A 51 -0.55 2.12 9.17
N SER A 52 -1.00 1.29 8.24
CA SER A 52 -2.38 1.33 7.77
C SER A 52 -3.35 0.99 8.91
N THR A 53 -4.44 1.75 8.96
CA THR A 53 -5.54 1.46 9.88
C THR A 53 -6.28 0.18 9.46
N LEU A 54 -7.20 -0.26 10.30
CA LEU A 54 -8.12 -1.33 9.96
C LEU A 54 -8.91 -0.98 8.69
N VAL A 55 -9.11 -1.97 7.82
CA VAL A 55 -9.96 -1.87 6.64
C VAL A 55 -11.19 -2.72 6.88
N ALA A 56 -12.38 -2.12 6.87
CA ALA A 56 -13.65 -2.82 7.15
C ALA A 56 -13.62 -3.66 8.45
N ASN A 57 -13.01 -3.14 9.52
CA ASN A 57 -12.75 -3.83 10.80
C ASN A 57 -11.81 -5.04 10.74
N HIS A 58 -11.15 -5.29 9.60
CA HIS A 58 -10.11 -6.29 9.47
C HIS A 58 -8.72 -5.70 9.69
N SER A 59 -7.86 -6.46 10.36
CA SER A 59 -6.44 -6.14 10.50
C SER A 59 -5.79 -6.07 9.13
N THR A 60 -5.08 -4.97 8.87
CA THR A 60 -4.18 -4.81 7.73
C THR A 60 -2.76 -5.28 8.04
N TYR A 61 -2.49 -5.59 9.32
CA TYR A 61 -1.20 -6.12 9.74
C TYR A 61 -1.09 -7.62 9.41
N PRO A 62 -0.02 -8.07 8.72
CA PRO A 62 0.18 -9.46 8.35
C PRO A 62 0.65 -10.29 9.55
N SER A 63 -0.29 -10.94 10.23
CA SER A 63 -0.05 -11.74 11.43
C SER A 63 0.00 -13.26 11.20
N ARG A 64 0.05 -13.73 9.94
CA ARG A 64 0.16 -15.15 9.57
C ARG A 64 1.11 -15.35 8.40
#